data_AF-A0A376KS81-F1
#
_entry.id   AF-A0A376KS81-F1
#
_cell.length_a   1.000
_cell.length_b   1.000
_cell.length_c   1.000
_cell.angle_alpha   90.00
_cell.angle_beta   90.00
_cell.angle_gamma   90.00
#
_symmetry.space_group_name_H-M   'P 1'
#
loop_
_entity.id
_entity.type
_entity.pdbx_description
1 polymer ?
#
loop_
_entity_poly.entity_id
_entity_poly.type
_entity_poly.pdbx_seq_one_letter_code
_entity_poly.pdbx_strand_id
1 'polypeptide(L)'
;MLILLGYLVVLGTVFGGYLMTGGSLGALYQPAELVIIAGAGIGSFIVGNNGKAIKGTLKALPLLFRRSKYTKAMYMDLLALLYRLMAKSRQMGMFRWNVILKIPVRARSSPATHASSRIASCLILSSIICV
;
A
#
# COMPACT_ATOMS: atom_id res chain seq x y z
N MET A 1 5.32 10.60 10.59
CA MET A 1 6.02 11.89 10.43
C MET A 1 7.55 11.75 10.38
N LEU A 2 8.10 10.53 10.23
CA LEU A 2 9.53 10.29 10.00
C LEU A 2 9.88 10.03 8.53
N ILE A 3 8.88 9.99 7.65
CA ILE A 3 9.06 9.66 6.22
C ILE A 3 9.95 10.70 5.52
N LEU A 4 9.79 11.98 5.86
CA LEU A 4 10.61 13.04 5.27
C LEU A 4 12.08 12.93 5.71
N LEU A 5 12.31 12.60 6.99
CA LEU A 5 13.65 12.36 7.51
C LEU A 5 14.30 11.13 6.88
N GLY A 6 13.53 10.04 6.71
CA GLY A 6 13.99 8.83 6.02
C GLY A 6 14.38 9.08 4.56
N TYR A 7 13.59 9.87 3.81
CA TYR A 7 13.95 10.27 2.45
C TYR A 7 15.25 11.07 2.41
N LEU A 8 15.46 11.97 3.39
CA LEU A 8 16.67 12.78 3.46
C LEU A 8 17.92 11.93 3.71
N VAL A 9 17.82 10.94 4.59
CA VAL A 9 18.91 9.99 4.86
C VAL A 9 19.22 9.13 3.64
N VAL A 10 18.20 8.60 2.95
CA VAL A 10 18.40 7.77 1.74
C VAL A 10 19.05 8.57 0.61
N LEU A 11 18.58 9.79 0.34
CA LEU A 11 19.21 10.64 -0.67
C LEU A 11 20.65 11.00 -0.27
N GLY A 12 20.88 11.31 1.01
CA GLY A 12 22.21 11.59 1.54
C GLY A 12 23.19 10.43 1.42
N THR A 13 22.77 9.19 1.69
CA THR A 13 23.63 8.01 1.59
C THR A 13 23.91 7.61 0.14
N VAL A 14 22.91 7.70 -0.75
CA VAL A 14 23.07 7.35 -2.17
C VAL A 14 23.97 8.37 -2.87
N PHE A 15 23.70 9.67 -2.72
CA PHE A 15 24.54 10.70 -3.34
C PHE A 15 25.90 10.82 -2.65
N GLY A 16 25.95 10.72 -1.32
CA GLY A 16 27.20 10.75 -0.56
C GLY A 16 28.13 9.59 -0.90
N GLY A 17 27.59 8.36 -1.01
CA GLY A 17 28.35 7.18 -1.41
C GLY A 17 28.90 7.28 -2.84
N TYR A 18 28.13 7.84 -3.78
CA TYR A 18 28.54 8.00 -5.17
C TYR A 18 29.60 9.10 -5.37
N LEU A 19 29.54 10.16 -4.57
CA LEU A 19 30.58 11.21 -4.57
C LEU A 19 31.89 10.70 -3.95
N MET A 20 31.83 9.87 -2.90
CA MET A 20 33.02 9.27 -2.28
C MET A 20 33.77 8.31 -3.20
N THR A 21 33.08 7.63 -4.11
CA THR A 21 33.70 6.76 -5.11
C THR A 21 34.27 7.52 -6.32
N GLY A 22 34.25 8.86 -6.31
CA GLY A 22 34.81 9.69 -7.39
C GLY A 22 33.96 9.72 -8.66
N GLY A 23 32.69 9.32 -8.59
CA GLY A 23 31.77 9.31 -9.73
C GLY A 23 31.34 10.73 -10.13
N SER A 24 31.46 11.07 -11.41
CA SER A 24 30.83 12.27 -11.97
C SER A 24 29.31 12.12 -11.91
N LEU A 25 28.61 13.05 -11.25
CA LEU A 25 27.14 13.08 -11.20
C LEU A 25 26.48 13.08 -12.60
N GLY A 26 27.22 13.47 -13.63
CA GLY A 26 26.79 13.40 -15.04
C GLY A 26 26.74 11.99 -15.63
N ALA A 27 27.51 11.02 -15.11
CA ALA A 27 27.44 9.62 -15.57
C ALA A 27 26.15 8.93 -15.10
N LEU A 28 25.57 9.41 -13.98
CA LEU A 28 24.31 8.90 -13.45
C LEU A 28 23.10 9.29 -14.31
N TYR A 29 23.21 10.35 -15.11
CA TYR A 29 22.14 10.83 -15.98
C TYR A 29 22.30 10.28 -17.40
N GLN A 30 22.42 8.97 -17.53
CA GLN A 30 22.39 8.31 -18.83
C GLN A 30 20.93 8.02 -19.23
N PRO A 31 20.37 8.68 -20.26
CA PRO A 31 18.95 8.53 -20.60
C PRO A 31 18.60 7.09 -21.01
N ALA A 32 19.58 6.33 -21.52
CA ALA A 32 19.41 4.92 -21.83
C ALA A 32 19.10 4.07 -20.59
N GLU A 33 19.81 4.27 -19.47
CA GLU A 33 19.57 3.51 -18.23
C GLU A 33 18.18 3.81 -17.66
N LEU A 34 17.73 5.06 -17.71
CA LEU A 34 16.38 5.43 -17.28
C LEU A 34 15.30 4.71 -18.09
N VAL A 35 15.46 4.60 -19.42
CA VAL A 35 14.53 3.88 -20.28
C VAL A 35 14.56 2.38 -20.03
N ILE A 36 15.75 1.79 -19.81
CA ILE A 36 15.91 0.36 -19.50
C ILE A 36 15.25 0.03 -18.15
N ILE A 37 15.53 0.79 -17.09
CA ILE A 37 14.99 0.56 -15.75
C ILE A 37 13.47 0.78 -15.73
N ALA A 38 12.99 1.87 -16.35
CA ALA A 38 11.56 2.16 -16.43
C ALA A 38 10.82 1.11 -17.27
N GLY A 39 11.38 0.71 -18.40
CA GLY A 39 10.85 -0.34 -19.27
C GLY A 39 10.80 -1.71 -18.59
N ALA A 40 11.88 -2.10 -17.90
CA ALA A 40 11.94 -3.35 -17.15
C ALA A 40 10.97 -3.36 -15.95
N GLY A 41 10.85 -2.24 -15.24
CA GLY A 41 9.91 -2.09 -14.13
C GLY A 41 8.45 -2.19 -14.57
N ILE A 42 8.07 -1.46 -15.62
CA ILE A 42 6.70 -1.51 -16.17
C ILE A 42 6.42 -2.87 -16.82
N GLY A 43 7.38 -3.43 -17.56
CA GLY A 43 7.27 -4.74 -18.20
C GLY A 43 7.07 -5.88 -17.19
N SER A 44 7.91 -5.94 -16.15
CA SER A 44 7.78 -6.93 -15.08
C SER A 44 6.47 -6.77 -14.30
N PHE A 45 6.02 -5.53 -14.10
CA PHE A 45 4.73 -5.25 -13.45
C PHE A 45 3.53 -5.78 -14.26
N ILE A 46 3.58 -5.67 -15.59
CA ILE A 46 2.52 -6.19 -16.48
C ILE A 46 2.54 -7.72 -16.51
N VAL A 47 3.72 -8.34 -16.60
CA VAL A 47 3.87 -9.81 -16.63
C VAL A 47 3.44 -10.45 -15.31
N GLY A 48 3.77 -9.83 -14.17
CA GLY A 48 3.47 -10.36 -12.83
C GLY A 48 2.04 -10.15 -12.33
N ASN A 49 1.19 -9.38 -13.03
CA ASN A 49 -0.14 -9.02 -12.56
C ASN A 49 -1.26 -9.34 -13.55
N ASN A 50 -2.43 -9.69 -13.02
CA ASN A 50 -3.65 -9.85 -13.83
C ASN A 50 -4.24 -8.47 -14.18
N GLY A 51 -4.91 -8.32 -15.33
CA GLY A 51 -5.47 -7.05 -15.82
C GLY A 51 -6.42 -6.33 -14.84
N LYS A 52 -7.09 -7.05 -13.93
CA LYS A 52 -7.87 -6.44 -12.84
C LYS A 52 -6.97 -5.78 -11.78
N ALA A 53 -5.84 -6.39 -11.44
CA ALA A 53 -4.87 -5.86 -10.49
C ALA A 53 -4.18 -4.60 -11.06
N ILE A 54 -3.79 -4.62 -12.34
CA ILE A 54 -3.18 -3.46 -13.03
C ILE A 54 -4.09 -2.22 -12.94
N LYS A 55 -5.39 -2.38 -13.25
CA LYS A 55 -6.38 -1.29 -13.13
C LYS A 55 -6.60 -0.84 -11.68
N GLY A 56 -6.50 -1.75 -10.72
CA GLY A 56 -6.58 -1.43 -9.29
C GLY A 56 -5.40 -0.58 -8.82
N THR A 57 -4.19 -0.98 -9.18
CA THR A 57 -2.95 -0.28 -8.84
C THR A 57 -2.89 1.10 -9.49
N LEU A 58 -3.29 1.23 -10.76
CA LEU A 58 -3.36 2.53 -11.45
C LEU A 58 -4.36 3.50 -10.80
N LYS A 59 -5.48 3.00 -10.25
CA LYS A 59 -6.43 3.82 -9.49
C LYS A 59 -5.91 4.19 -8.09
N ALA A 60 -5.15 3.29 -7.48
CA ALA A 60 -4.56 3.49 -6.14
C ALA A 60 -3.34 4.41 -6.15
N LEU A 61 -2.55 4.42 -7.23
CA LEU A 61 -1.36 5.25 -7.37
C LEU A 61 -1.61 6.74 -7.08
N PRO A 62 -2.62 7.42 -7.68
CA PRO A 62 -2.91 8.81 -7.36
C PRO A 62 -3.52 9.01 -5.96
N LEU A 63 -4.13 7.97 -5.38
CA LEU A 63 -4.64 8.00 -4.01
C LEU A 63 -3.50 7.95 -2.96
N LEU A 64 -2.36 7.34 -3.28
CA LEU A 64 -1.18 7.28 -2.40
C LEU A 64 -0.48 8.64 -2.29
N PHE A 65 -0.38 9.38 -3.41
CA PHE A 65 0.12 10.75 -3.40
C PHE A 65 -0.83 11.72 -2.70
N ARG A 66 -2.12 11.38 -2.63
CA ARG A 66 -3.11 12.17 -1.91
C ARG A 66 -2.99 11.90 -0.41
N ARG A 67 -2.54 12.92 0.33
CA ARG A 67 -2.43 12.93 1.80
C ARG A 67 -3.65 12.26 2.45
N SER A 68 -3.38 11.36 3.40
CA SER A 68 -4.39 10.64 4.19
C SER A 68 -5.52 11.58 4.64
N LYS A 69 -6.75 11.30 4.19
CA LYS A 69 -7.97 12.02 4.62
C LYS A 69 -8.34 11.72 6.08
N TYR A 70 -7.60 10.85 6.75
CA TYR A 70 -7.91 10.41 8.11
C TYR A 70 -7.35 11.41 9.12
N THR A 71 -8.18 12.39 9.46
CA THR A 71 -7.90 13.35 10.53
C THR A 71 -8.01 12.67 11.90
N LYS A 72 -7.28 13.15 12.90
CA LYS A 72 -7.36 12.67 14.28
C LYS A 72 -8.80 12.65 14.81
N ALA A 73 -9.62 13.63 14.44
CA ALA A 73 -11.04 13.69 14.79
C ALA A 73 -11.82 12.43 14.33
N MET A 74 -11.63 12.00 13.08
CA MET A 74 -12.27 10.79 12.55
C MET A 74 -11.84 9.52 13.29
N TYR A 75 -10.58 9.45 13.75
CA TYR A 75 -10.13 8.34 14.60
C TYR A 75 -10.80 8.36 15.98
N MET A 76 -10.95 9.54 16.60
CA MET A 76 -11.63 9.68 17.88
C MET A 76 -13.13 9.35 17.76
N ASP A 77 -13.78 9.78 16.69
CA ASP A 77 -15.18 9.44 16.40
C ASP A 77 -15.37 7.94 16.17
N LEU A 78 -14.43 7.28 15.50
CA LEU A 78 -14.47 5.84 15.27
C LEU A 78 -14.29 5.05 16.58
N LEU A 79 -13.37 5.49 17.45
CA LEU A 79 -13.19 4.91 18.78
C LEU A 79 -14.42 5.15 19.67
N ALA A 80 -15.03 6.34 19.60
CA ALA A 80 -16.27 6.65 20.32
C ALA A 80 -17.45 5.79 19.84
N LEU A 81 -17.56 5.56 18.52
CA LEU A 81 -18.55 4.64 17.95
C LEU A 81 -18.35 3.21 18.46
N LEU A 82 -17.11 2.72 18.45
CA LEU A 82 -16.79 1.38 18.92
C LEU A 82 -17.09 1.21 20.42
N TYR A 83 -16.80 2.23 21.23
CA TYR A 83 -17.14 2.24 22.65
C TYR A 83 -18.65 2.22 22.89
N ARG A 84 -19.43 3.04 22.15
CA ARG A 84 -20.91 3.02 22.22
C ARG A 84 -21.47 1.66 21.82
N LEU A 85 -20.87 1.02 20.83
CA LEU A 85 -21.26 -0.30 20.37
C LEU A 85 -21.00 -1.38 21.44
N MET A 86 -19.81 -1.35 22.07
CA MET A 86 -19.46 -2.23 23.20
C MET A 86 -20.27 -1.93 24.47
N ALA A 87 -20.64 -0.68 24.73
CA ALA A 87 -21.51 -0.34 25.86
C ALA A 87 -22.94 -0.86 25.65
N LYS A 88 -23.49 -0.69 24.43
CA LYS A 88 -24.81 -1.18 24.05
C LYS A 88 -24.89 -2.71 24.03
N SER A 89 -23.79 -3.38 23.68
CA SER A 89 -23.59 -4.83 23.84
C SER A 89 -23.85 -5.31 25.27
N ARG A 90 -23.18 -4.68 26.24
CA ARG A 90 -23.20 -5.13 27.63
C ARG A 90 -24.56 -4.92 28.29
N GLN A 91 -25.31 -3.93 27.84
CA GLN A 91 -26.66 -3.63 28.34
C GLN A 91 -27.75 -4.52 27.73
N MET A 92 -27.59 -5.00 26.48
CA MET A 92 -28.66 -5.70 25.76
C MET A 92 -28.55 -7.23 25.75
N GLY A 93 -27.46 -7.80 26.29
CA GLY A 93 -27.22 -9.24 26.25
C GLY A 93 -27.06 -9.78 24.82
N MET A 94 -26.54 -10.99 24.68
CA MET A 94 -26.06 -11.60 23.42
C MET A 94 -27.06 -11.58 22.22
N PHE A 95 -28.36 -11.34 22.46
CA PHE A 95 -29.43 -11.53 21.46
C PHE A 95 -29.67 -10.36 20.48
N ARG A 96 -29.31 -9.12 20.80
CA ARG A 96 -29.67 -7.94 19.96
C ARG A 96 -28.61 -7.54 18.95
N TRP A 97 -27.40 -8.11 19.03
CA TRP A 97 -26.27 -7.75 18.17
C TRP A 97 -26.51 -8.04 16.69
N ASN A 98 -27.17 -9.15 16.36
CA ASN A 98 -27.48 -9.53 14.98
C ASN A 98 -28.40 -8.49 14.29
N VAL A 99 -29.24 -7.78 15.06
CA VAL A 99 -30.12 -6.71 14.54
C VAL A 99 -29.34 -5.43 14.25
N ILE A 100 -28.38 -5.08 15.11
CA ILE A 100 -27.50 -3.92 14.90
C ILE A 100 -26.51 -4.16 13.76
N LEU A 101 -26.07 -5.41 13.55
CA LEU A 101 -25.10 -5.78 12.51
C LEU A 101 -25.71 -5.93 11.11
N LYS A 102 -27.02 -6.22 11.00
CA LYS A 102 -27.71 -6.33 9.69
C LYS A 102 -27.90 -5.00 8.97
N ILE A 103 -27.95 -3.87 9.70
CA ILE A 103 -28.16 -2.53 9.13
C ILE A 103 -26.92 -2.00 8.36
N PRO A 104 -25.66 -2.18 8.83
CA PRO A 104 -24.47 -1.71 8.10
C PRO A 104 -23.87 -2.68 7.06
N VAL A 105 -24.00 -4.00 7.21
CA VAL A 105 -23.27 -4.98 6.37
C VAL A 105 -23.84 -5.11 4.95
N ARG A 106 -25.13 -4.82 4.73
CA ARG A 106 -25.73 -4.88 3.39
C ARG A 106 -25.22 -3.79 2.44
N ALA A 107 -24.64 -2.70 2.95
CA ALA A 107 -24.09 -1.61 2.14
C ALA A 107 -22.63 -1.84 1.66
N ARG A 108 -21.97 -2.94 2.08
CA ARG A 108 -20.54 -3.20 1.79
C ARG A 108 -20.21 -4.65 1.46
N SER A 109 -21.08 -5.37 0.74
CA SER A 109 -20.69 -6.64 0.13
C SER A 109 -19.99 -6.39 -1.21
N SER A 110 -18.71 -6.00 -1.18
CA SER A 110 -17.82 -6.12 -2.34
C SER A 110 -17.11 -7.48 -2.30
N PRO A 111 -17.18 -8.30 -3.36
CA PRO A 111 -16.57 -9.63 -3.41
C PRO A 111 -15.08 -9.46 -3.75
N ALA A 112 -14.20 -9.38 -2.75
CA ALA A 112 -12.76 -9.19 -3.01
C ALA A 112 -11.83 -9.98 -2.08
N THR A 113 -12.33 -11.00 -1.37
CA THR A 113 -11.53 -11.74 -0.37
C THR A 113 -10.88 -13.04 -0.87
N HIS A 114 -11.05 -13.45 -2.13
CA HIS A 114 -10.51 -14.73 -2.61
C HIS A 114 -9.21 -14.66 -3.45
N ALA A 115 -8.69 -13.48 -3.77
CA ALA A 115 -7.55 -13.36 -4.69
C ALA A 115 -6.16 -13.28 -4.03
N SER A 116 -6.07 -13.08 -2.72
CA SER A 116 -4.79 -12.79 -2.05
C SER A 116 -3.86 -14.00 -1.87
N SER A 117 -4.37 -15.24 -1.96
CA SER A 117 -3.58 -16.44 -1.67
C SER A 117 -2.61 -16.83 -2.81
N ARG A 118 -2.91 -16.50 -4.07
CA ARG A 118 -2.02 -16.86 -5.21
C ARG A 118 -0.83 -15.93 -5.40
N ILE A 119 -0.86 -14.72 -4.84
CA ILE A 119 0.21 -13.73 -4.99
C ILE A 119 1.42 -14.09 -4.11
N ALA A 120 1.19 -14.73 -2.96
CA ALA A 120 2.26 -15.16 -2.05
C ALA A 120 3.12 -16.30 -2.62
N SER A 121 2.53 -17.24 -3.38
CA SER A 121 3.29 -18.35 -3.97
C SER A 121 4.17 -17.94 -5.16
N CYS A 122 3.91 -16.81 -5.81
CA CYS A 122 4.68 -16.36 -6.98
C CYS A 122 5.95 -15.58 -6.57
N LEU A 123 5.91 -14.84 -5.45
CA LEU A 123 7.09 -14.13 -4.93
C LEU A 123 8.19 -15.08 -4.45
N ILE A 124 7.84 -16.25 -3.92
CA ILE A 124 8.82 -17.22 -3.42
C ILE A 124 9.55 -17.90 -4.58
N LEU A 125 8.90 -18.08 -5.73
CA LEU A 125 9.49 -18.74 -6.90
C LEU A 125 10.44 -17.81 -7.68
N SER A 126 10.23 -16.49 -7.62
CA SER A 126 11.11 -15.52 -8.31
C SER A 126 12.44 -15.30 -7.59
N SER A 127 12.53 -15.58 -6.27
CA SER A 127 13.79 -15.49 -5.51
C SER A 127 14.75 -16.66 -5.78
N ILE A 128 14.29 -17.76 -6.37
CA ILE A 128 15.10 -18.97 -6.64
C ILE A 128 15.82 -18.88 -7.99
N ILE A 129 15.43 -17.96 -8.89
CA ILE A 129 15.98 -17.85 -10.25
C ILE A 129 17.02 -16.71 -10.37
N CYS A 130 17.28 -15.95 -9.31
CA CYS A 130 18.15 -14.76 -9.34
C CYS A 130 19.35 -14.81 -8.37
N VAL A 131 19.76 -16.00 -7.93
CA VAL A 131 21.06 -16.25 -7.25
C VAL A 131 21.80 -17.33 -8.01
#